data_AF-A0A4Q2D0M9-F1
#
_entry.id   AF-A0A4Q2D0M9-F1
#
_cell.length_a   1.000
_cell.length_b   1.000
_cell.length_c   1.000
_cell.angle_alpha   90.00
_cell.angle_beta   90.00
_cell.angle_gamma   90.00
#
_symmetry.space_group_name_H-M   'P 1'
#
loop_
_entity.id
_entity.type
_entity.pdbx_description
1 polymer ?
#
loop_
_entity_poly.entity_id
_entity_poly.type
_entity_poly.pdbx_seq_one_letter_code
_entity_poly.pdbx_strand_id
1 'polypeptide(L)' 'MVLKLYGWHKSTYTQRIAMVLHKKQVPFEFVMVDLFKGRLFTLYACIYSLP' A
#
# COMPACT_ATOMS: atom_id res chain seq x y z
N MET A 1 -3.03 -16.40 -3.46
CA MET A 1 -2.83 -15.07 -4.08
C MET A 1 -2.21 -14.16 -3.03
N VAL A 2 -1.02 -13.61 -3.28
CA VAL A 2 -0.32 -12.74 -2.32
C VAL A 2 -0.80 -11.31 -2.54
N LEU A 3 -1.21 -10.63 -1.48
CA LEU A 3 -1.69 -9.24 -1.56
C LEU A 3 -0.51 -8.30 -1.80
N LYS A 4 -0.70 -7.31 -2.68
CA LYS A 4 0.30 -6.28 -2.93
C LYS A 4 -0.16 -4.95 -2.36
N LEU A 5 0.59 -4.43 -1.38
CA LEU A 5 0.36 -3.14 -0.78
C LEU A 5 1.23 -2.11 -1.49
N TYR A 6 0.61 -1.35 -2.41
CA TYR A 6 1.26 -0.22 -3.06
C TYR A 6 1.13 1.02 -2.18
N GLY A 7 2.25 1.67 -1.87
CA GLY A 7 2.21 2.91 -1.13
C GLY A 7 3.59 3.46 -0.79
N TRP A 8 3.58 4.49 0.03
CA TRP A 8 4.82 5.10 0.52
C TRP A 8 4.97 4.82 2.01
N HIS A 9 6.14 4.35 2.42
CA HIS A 9 6.38 3.88 3.79
C HIS A 9 6.19 4.97 4.85
N LYS A 10 6.35 6.25 4.50
CA LYS A 10 6.11 7.38 5.42
C LYS A 10 4.65 7.84 5.47
N SER A 11 3.76 7.28 4.64
CA SER A 11 2.33 7.58 4.73
C SER A 11 1.71 6.87 5.93
N THR A 12 1.02 7.63 6.76
CA THR A 12 0.23 7.12 7.89
C THR A 12 -0.84 6.12 7.46
N TYR A 13 -1.43 6.30 6.27
CA TYR A 13 -2.42 5.37 5.72
C TYR A 13 -1.80 4.02 5.35
N THR A 14 -0.67 4.03 4.64
CA THR A 14 0.06 2.82 4.26
C THR A 14 0.51 2.04 5.50
N GLN A 15 1.00 2.73 6.53
CA GLN A 15 1.38 2.10 7.80
C GLN A 15 0.20 1.45 8.53
N ARG A 16 -0.97 2.11 8.55
CA ARG A 16 -2.19 1.52 9.15
C ARG A 16 -2.62 0.25 8.44
N ILE A 17 -2.63 0.25 7.10
CA ILE A 17 -3.01 -0.94 6.32
C ILE A 17 -1.99 -2.06 6.54
N ALA A 18 -0.68 -1.76 6.49
CA ALA A 18 0.37 -2.74 6.78
C ALA A 18 0.22 -3.33 8.19
N MET A 19 -0.09 -2.51 9.20
CA MET A 19 -0.32 -2.97 10.56
C MET A 19 -1.54 -3.91 10.67
N VAL A 20 -2.63 -3.59 9.97
CA VAL A 20 -3.83 -4.44 9.96
C VAL A 20 -3.56 -5.76 9.25
N LEU A 21 -2.86 -5.75 8.11
CA LEU A 21 -2.48 -6.96 7.38
C LEU A 21 -1.56 -7.84 8.22
N HIS A 22 -0.57 -7.23 8.89
CA HIS A 22 0.31 -7.92 9.82
C HIS A 22 -0.46 -8.53 11.01
N LYS A 23 -1.37 -7.77 11.63
CA LYS A 23 -2.21 -8.27 12.74
C LYS A 23 -3.11 -9.43 12.33
N LYS A 24 -3.62 -9.40 11.10
CA LYS A 24 -4.45 -10.47 10.54
C LYS A 24 -3.62 -11.66 10.01
N GLN A 25 -2.29 -11.62 10.15
CA GLN A 25 -1.36 -12.63 9.62
C GLN A 25 -1.57 -12.88 8.11
N VAL A 26 -1.96 -11.84 7.38
CA VAL A 26 -2.20 -11.94 5.95
C VAL A 26 -0.86 -11.71 5.24
N PRO A 27 -0.37 -12.67 4.44
CA PRO A 27 0.86 -12.49 3.69
C PRO A 27 0.67 -11.40 2.63
N PHE A 28 1.49 -10.36 2.69
CA PHE A 28 1.47 -9.26 1.73
C PHE A 28 2.89 -8.85 1.33
N GLU A 29 3.01 -8.37 0.10
CA GLU A 29 4.22 -7.77 -0.46
C GLU A 29 4.05 -6.25 -0.46
N PHE A 30 4.99 -5.53 0.14
CA PHE A 30 4.99 -4.08 0.13
C PHE A 30 5.75 -3.55 -1.09
N VAL A 31 5.04 -2.85 -1.98
CA VAL A 31 5.64 -2.23 -3.17
C VAL A 31 5.74 -0.72 -2.94
N MET A 32 6.97 -0.25 -2.76
CA MET A 32 7.25 1.16 -2.56
C MET A 32 6.99 1.94 -3.85
N VAL A 33 6.04 2.88 -3.79
CA VAL A 33 5.71 3.77 -4.90
C VAL A 33 6.56 5.04 -4.78
N ASP A 34 7.19 5.43 -5.88
CA ASP A 34 7.94 6.68 -5.98
C ASP A 34 6.95 7.84 -6.22
N LEU A 35 6.76 8.65 -5.18
CA LEU A 35 5.89 9.82 -5.21
C LEU A 35 6.49 11.00 -6.02
N PHE A 36 7.79 10.98 -6.30
CA PHE A 36 8.47 12.07 -7.02
C PHE A 36 8.51 11.83 -8.54
N LYS A 37 8.20 10.62 -8.99
CA LYS A 37 8.30 10.21 -10.40
C LYS A 37 7.07 10.58 -11.25
N GLY A 38 5.99 11.07 -10.66
CA GLY A 38 4.77 11.44 -11.39
C GLY A 38 3.98 12.53 -10.67
N ARG A 39 3.32 13.40 -11.44
CA ARG A 39 2.40 14.44 -10.97
C ARG A 39 1.15 13.81 -10.32
N LEU A 40 1.31 13.17 -9.18
CA LEU A 40 0.22 12.54 -8.44
C LEU A 40 0.33 12.97 -6.97
N PHE A 41 0.00 14.25 -6.72
CA PHE A 41 -0.17 14.80 -5.38
C PHE A 41 -1.40 14.23 -4.65
N THR A 42 -2.15 13.33 -5.28
CA THR A 42 -3.39 12.79 -4.76
C THR A 42 -3.63 11.44 -5.42
N LEU A 43 -3.45 10.35 -4.66
CA LEU A 43 -4.21 9.09 -4.76
C LEU A 43 -3.68 8.13 -3.71
N TYR A 44 -4.12 8.34 -2.46
CA TYR A 44 -4.14 7.29 -1.43
C TYR A 44 -5.23 6.27 -1.81
N ALA A 45 -5.04 5.56 -2.90
CA ALA A 45 -5.92 4.48 -3.32
C ALA A 45 -5.24 3.17 -2.95
N CYS A 46 -5.76 2.51 -1.93
CA CYS A 46 -5.62 1.07 -1.77
C CYS A 46 -6.25 0.46 -3.03
N ILE A 47 -5.45 0.21 -4.07
CA ILE A 47 -5.92 -0.48 -5.27
C ILE A 47 -6.19 -1.92 -4.83
N TYR A 48 -7.45 -2.20 -4.50
CA TYR A 48 -7.96 -3.57 -4.52
C TYR A 48 -7.93 -4.00 -5.98
N SER A 49 -6.85 -4.66 -6.40
CA SER A 49 -6.89 -5.51 -7.59
C SER A 49 -7.76 -6.72 -7.25
N LEU A 50 -9.07 -6.59 -7.45
CA LEU A 50 -9.91 -7.70 -7.84
C LEU A 50 -10.47 -7.39 -9.25
N PRO A 51 -10.71 -8.43 -10.06
CA PRO A 51 -10.79 -8.38 -11.53
C PRO A 51 -11.78 -7.38 -12.11
#